data_AF-A0A965IB46-F1
#
_entry.id   AF-A0A965IB46-F1
#
_cell.length_a   1.000
_cell.length_b   1.000
_cell.length_c   1.000
_cell.angle_alpha   90.00
_cell.angle_beta   90.00
_cell.angle_gamma   90.00
#
_symmetry.space_group_name_H-M   'P 1'
#
loop_
_entity.id
_entity.type
_entity.pdbx_description
1 polymer ?
#
loop_
_entity_poly.entity_id
_entity_poly.type
_entity_poly.pdbx_seq_one_letter_code
_entity_poly.pdbx_strand_id
1 'polypeptide(L)'
;MVILSTAIFSYMNMKGKLGARIFLAILRVVALFMIATLSMEPTLEWPQERIEPDFVDVLVDRSSSLQVRDMVDTDGKIVSRADVQTNALQNTVWNSIAKDHKVEWVSVTGSANVVLKKEELPPATGNRTLLASAISQTLQRNLGRPLSAVIVISDGR
;
A
#
# COMPACT_ATOMS: atom_id res chain seq x y z
N MET A 1 -19.75 19.60 -39.55
CA MET A 1 -20.38 20.38 -40.65
C MET A 1 -19.35 21.02 -41.58
N VAL A 2 -18.40 21.83 -41.10
CA VAL A 2 -17.40 22.55 -41.94
C VAL A 2 -16.52 21.64 -42.82
N ILE A 3 -16.18 20.45 -42.33
CA ILE A 3 -15.32 19.48 -43.03
C ILE A 3 -16.02 18.89 -44.28
N LEU A 4 -17.33 18.66 -44.22
CA LEU A 4 -18.09 18.17 -45.38
C LEU A 4 -18.22 19.25 -46.46
N SER A 5 -18.48 20.49 -46.04
CA SER A 5 -18.74 21.61 -46.95
C SER A 5 -17.51 21.96 -47.81
N THR A 6 -16.30 21.94 -47.24
CA THR A 6 -15.06 22.21 -47.99
C THR A 6 -14.71 21.11 -48.99
N ALA A 7 -14.98 19.84 -48.66
CA ALA A 7 -14.77 18.72 -49.57
C ALA A 7 -15.75 18.76 -50.76
N ILE A 8 -17.02 19.06 -50.52
CA ILE A 8 -18.06 19.17 -51.56
C ILE A 8 -17.75 20.35 -52.50
N PHE A 9 -17.42 21.52 -51.94
CA PHE A 9 -17.14 22.72 -52.73
C PHE A 9 -15.87 22.56 -53.61
N SER A 10 -14.85 21.85 -53.11
CA SER A 10 -13.62 21.58 -53.86
C SER A 10 -13.83 20.66 -55.08
N TYR A 11 -14.90 19.84 -55.12
CA TYR A 11 -15.17 18.89 -56.21
C TYR A 11 -16.26 19.34 -57.19
N MET A 12 -16.96 20.43 -56.89
CA MET A 12 -17.95 21.01 -57.79
C MET A 12 -17.34 21.54 -59.10
N ASN A 13 -16.04 21.85 -59.13
CA ASN A 13 -15.39 22.50 -60.27
C ASN A 13 -14.47 21.59 -61.12
N MET A 14 -14.35 20.28 -60.81
CA MET A 14 -13.50 19.36 -61.58
C MET A 14 -14.29 18.62 -62.67
N LYS A 15 -13.82 18.67 -63.93
CA LYS A 15 -14.37 17.89 -65.05
C LYS A 15 -13.87 16.44 -64.97
N GLY A 16 -14.67 15.52 -64.41
CA GLY A 16 -14.36 14.08 -64.34
C GLY A 16 -15.58 13.18 -64.08
N LYS A 17 -15.43 11.85 -64.31
CA LYS A 17 -16.47 10.82 -64.10
C LYS A 17 -16.92 10.77 -62.62
N LEU A 18 -18.23 10.60 -62.39
CA LEU A 18 -18.87 10.74 -61.08
C LEU A 18 -18.25 9.86 -59.98
N GLY A 19 -17.89 8.61 -60.30
CA GLY A 19 -17.30 7.67 -59.35
C GLY A 19 -15.92 8.09 -58.81
N ALA A 20 -15.08 8.70 -59.66
CA ALA A 20 -13.78 9.21 -59.22
C ALA A 20 -13.93 10.37 -58.24
N ARG A 21 -14.97 11.21 -58.41
CA ARG A 21 -15.24 12.34 -57.49
C ARG A 21 -15.69 11.85 -56.12
N ILE A 22 -16.58 10.86 -56.08
CA ILE A 22 -17.06 10.28 -54.81
C ILE A 22 -15.89 9.64 -54.06
N PHE A 23 -15.05 8.88 -54.77
CA PHE A 23 -13.87 8.25 -54.17
C PHE A 23 -12.91 9.28 -53.54
N LEU A 24 -12.57 10.35 -54.28
CA LEU A 24 -11.69 11.39 -53.78
C LEU A 24 -12.32 12.22 -52.64
N ALA A 25 -13.63 12.44 -52.67
CA ALA A 25 -14.34 13.13 -51.59
C ALA A 25 -14.31 12.31 -50.29
N ILE A 26 -14.54 10.99 -50.37
CA ILE A 26 -14.44 10.07 -49.23
C ILE A 26 -13.01 10.08 -48.67
N LEU A 27 -12.01 9.93 -49.55
CA LEU A 27 -10.60 9.92 -49.14
C LEU A 27 -10.21 11.20 -48.39
N ARG A 28 -10.71 12.35 -48.84
CA ARG A 28 -10.43 13.64 -48.19
C ARG A 28 -11.13 13.79 -46.84
N VAL A 29 -12.37 13.34 -46.72
CA VAL A 29 -13.09 13.34 -45.43
C VAL A 29 -12.35 12.45 -44.42
N VAL A 30 -11.91 11.26 -44.84
CA VAL A 30 -11.10 10.36 -44.00
C VAL A 30 -9.79 11.02 -43.57
N ALA A 31 -9.07 11.67 -44.50
CA ALA A 31 -7.83 12.36 -44.18
C ALA A 31 -8.04 13.53 -43.19
N LEU A 32 -9.06 14.37 -43.41
CA LEU A 32 -9.38 15.47 -42.49
C LEU A 32 -9.83 14.96 -41.12
N PHE A 33 -10.58 13.87 -41.07
CA PHE A 33 -10.98 13.22 -39.82
C PHE A 33 -9.76 12.69 -39.06
N MET A 34 -8.83 12.02 -39.75
CA MET A 34 -7.59 11.52 -39.14
C MET A 34 -6.73 12.67 -38.57
N ILE A 35 -6.59 13.77 -39.32
CA ILE A 35 -5.89 14.97 -38.82
C ILE A 35 -6.57 15.53 -37.59
N ALA A 36 -7.91 15.67 -37.60
CA ALA A 36 -8.67 16.18 -36.47
C ALA A 36 -8.50 15.30 -35.21
N THR A 37 -8.57 13.97 -35.37
CA THR A 37 -8.37 13.02 -34.26
C THR A 37 -6.95 13.09 -33.71
N LEU A 38 -5.93 13.23 -34.56
CA LEU A 38 -4.55 13.39 -34.11
C LEU A 38 -4.32 14.75 -33.43
N SER A 39 -5.00 15.82 -33.89
CA SER A 39 -4.96 17.14 -33.23
C SER A 39 -5.64 17.17 -31.86
N MET A 40 -6.51 16.20 -31.55
CA MET A 40 -7.07 16.04 -30.20
C MET A 40 -6.06 15.46 -29.21
N GLU A 41 -4.84 15.11 -29.67
CA GLU A 41 -3.76 14.60 -28.85
C GLU A 41 -4.26 13.47 -27.93
N PRO A 42 -4.83 12.38 -28.49
CA PRO A 42 -5.44 11.34 -27.69
C PRO A 42 -4.37 10.72 -26.79
N THR A 43 -4.43 11.06 -25.51
CA THR A 43 -3.51 10.51 -24.51
C THR A 43 -4.02 9.13 -24.14
N LEU A 44 -3.33 8.10 -24.64
CA LEU A 44 -3.51 6.75 -24.15
C LEU A 44 -2.75 6.62 -22.83
N GLU A 45 -3.39 7.03 -21.75
CA GLU A 45 -2.86 6.80 -20.41
C GLU A 45 -3.04 5.33 -20.06
N TRP A 46 -1.93 4.65 -19.78
CA TRP A 46 -1.94 3.33 -19.17
C TRP A 46 -1.68 3.52 -17.67
N PRO A 47 -2.73 3.76 -16.85
CA PRO A 47 -2.53 3.97 -15.43
C PRO A 47 -1.95 2.68 -14.82
N GLN A 48 -0.67 2.73 -14.46
CA GLN A 48 -0.08 1.74 -13.57
C GLN A 48 -0.39 2.17 -12.14
N GLU A 49 -1.49 1.67 -11.61
CA GLU A 49 -1.79 1.81 -10.19
C GLU A 49 -0.82 0.91 -9.41
N ARG A 50 0.24 1.54 -8.88
CA ARG A 50 1.18 0.89 -7.98
C ARG A 50 0.57 0.96 -6.58
N ILE A 51 -0.02 -0.14 -6.12
CA ILE A 51 -0.44 -0.27 -4.72
C ILE A 51 0.84 -0.41 -3.90
N GLU A 52 1.31 0.68 -3.32
CA GLU A 52 2.35 0.63 -2.30
C GLU A 52 1.73 -0.02 -1.04
N PRO A 53 2.24 -1.16 -0.56
CA PRO A 53 1.68 -1.78 0.63
C PRO A 53 2.05 -0.96 1.86
N ASP A 54 1.05 -0.56 2.63
CA ASP A 54 1.27 0.17 3.87
C ASP A 54 1.94 -0.71 4.94
N PHE A 55 2.65 -0.07 5.87
CA PHE A 55 3.33 -0.73 6.97
C PHE A 55 2.51 -0.67 8.26
N VAL A 56 2.53 -1.77 9.01
CA VAL A 56 1.97 -1.85 10.37
C VAL A 56 3.08 -2.32 11.30
N ASP A 57 3.46 -1.45 12.24
CA ASP A 57 4.51 -1.77 13.21
C ASP A 57 3.89 -2.30 14.50
N VAL A 58 4.32 -3.49 14.92
CA VAL A 58 3.88 -4.11 16.17
C VAL A 58 4.99 -4.04 17.20
N LEU A 59 4.85 -3.12 18.16
CA LEU A 59 5.76 -2.94 19.28
C LEU A 59 5.37 -3.90 20.40
N VAL A 60 6.27 -4.83 20.71
CA VAL A 60 6.12 -5.83 21.77
C VAL A 60 7.05 -5.47 22.91
N ASP A 61 6.48 -5.07 24.05
CA ASP A 61 7.23 -4.88 25.28
C ASP A 61 7.78 -6.22 25.76
N ARG A 62 9.09 -6.27 26.03
CA ARG A 62 9.82 -7.44 26.52
C ARG A 62 10.60 -7.09 27.79
N SER A 63 9.99 -6.30 28.66
CA SER A 63 10.54 -5.94 29.97
C SER A 63 10.53 -7.10 30.97
N SER A 64 11.41 -7.04 31.97
CA SER A 64 11.56 -8.06 33.02
C SER A 64 10.33 -8.16 33.93
N SER A 65 9.49 -7.13 34.02
CA SER A 65 8.24 -7.18 34.79
C SER A 65 7.25 -8.20 34.24
N LEU A 66 7.37 -8.58 32.96
CA LEU A 66 6.54 -9.61 32.34
C LEU A 66 6.86 -11.03 32.82
N GLN A 67 7.99 -11.25 33.50
CA GLN A 67 8.33 -12.57 34.05
C GLN A 67 7.53 -12.93 35.30
N VAL A 68 6.78 -11.97 35.87
CA VAL A 68 5.93 -12.22 37.04
C VAL A 68 4.85 -13.22 36.68
N ARG A 69 4.75 -14.27 37.51
CA ARG A 69 3.81 -15.39 37.37
C ARG A 69 2.54 -15.13 38.17
N ASP A 70 1.71 -14.23 37.67
CA ASP A 70 0.48 -13.82 38.34
C ASP A 70 -0.76 -13.90 37.43
N MET A 71 -0.60 -14.44 36.22
CA MET A 71 -1.72 -14.70 35.32
C MET A 71 -2.14 -16.17 35.39
N VAL A 72 -3.44 -16.40 35.23
CA VAL A 72 -4.02 -17.74 35.15
C VAL A 72 -4.33 -18.00 33.68
N ASP A 73 -3.72 -19.04 33.12
CA ASP A 73 -3.99 -19.48 31.76
C ASP A 73 -5.39 -20.13 31.67
N THR A 74 -5.86 -20.35 30.44
CA THR A 74 -7.14 -21.01 30.13
C THR A 74 -7.28 -22.38 30.81
N ASP A 75 -6.15 -23.06 31.06
CA ASP A 75 -6.06 -24.35 31.76
C ASP A 75 -5.99 -24.25 33.31
N GLY A 76 -6.14 -23.04 33.88
CA GLY A 76 -6.06 -22.82 35.32
C GLY A 76 -4.65 -22.83 35.91
N LYS A 77 -3.60 -22.88 35.07
CA LYS A 77 -2.19 -22.86 35.49
C LYS A 77 -1.70 -21.42 35.69
N ILE A 78 -0.85 -21.22 36.71
CA ILE A 78 -0.18 -19.94 36.93
C ILE A 78 0.98 -19.79 35.92
N VAL A 79 0.81 -18.87 35.00
CA VAL A 79 1.74 -18.55 33.90
C VAL A 79 2.29 -17.14 34.05
N SER A 80 3.40 -16.85 33.37
CA SER A 80 3.95 -15.50 33.35
C SER A 80 3.17 -14.60 32.39
N ARG A 81 3.17 -13.29 32.63
CA ARG A 81 2.59 -12.31 31.70
C ARG A 81 3.25 -12.39 30.31
N ALA A 82 4.54 -12.74 30.25
CA ALA A 82 5.27 -12.99 29.01
C ALA A 82 4.72 -14.20 28.22
N ASP A 83 4.28 -15.25 28.91
CA ASP A 83 3.68 -16.44 28.28
C ASP A 83 2.31 -16.08 27.67
N VAL A 84 1.49 -15.31 28.40
CA VAL A 84 0.20 -14.81 27.90
C VAL A 84 0.37 -13.92 26.68
N GLN A 85 1.35 -13.00 26.71
CA GLN A 85 1.69 -12.16 25.57
C GLN A 85 2.12 -13.01 24.37
N THR A 86 2.94 -14.05 24.60
CA THR A 86 3.40 -14.95 23.54
C THR A 86 2.25 -15.75 22.93
N ASN A 87 1.27 -16.18 23.73
CA ASN A 87 0.04 -16.80 23.23
C ASN A 87 -0.80 -15.83 22.40
N ALA A 88 -0.93 -14.56 22.80
CA ALA A 88 -1.64 -13.54 22.03
C ALA A 88 -0.97 -13.27 20.66
N LEU A 89 0.35 -13.38 20.57
CA LEU A 89 1.12 -13.27 19.32
C LEU A 89 0.90 -14.45 18.37
N GLN A 90 0.39 -15.58 18.85
CA GLN A 90 0.05 -16.74 18.01
C GLN A 90 -1.35 -16.66 17.39
N ASN A 91 -2.13 -15.63 17.70
CA ASN A 91 -3.47 -15.46 17.17
C ASN A 91 -3.46 -15.28 15.63
N THR A 92 -4.48 -15.80 14.94
CA THR A 92 -4.64 -15.71 13.48
C THR A 92 -4.95 -14.30 12.97
N VAL A 93 -5.32 -13.37 13.86
CA VAL A 93 -5.57 -11.95 13.52
C VAL A 93 -4.38 -11.31 12.78
N TRP A 94 -3.15 -11.70 13.12
CA TRP A 94 -1.96 -11.19 12.45
C TRP A 94 -1.86 -11.62 10.98
N ASN A 95 -2.41 -12.78 10.62
CA ASN A 95 -2.44 -13.25 9.24
C ASN A 95 -3.42 -12.45 8.38
N SER A 96 -4.54 -11.99 8.95
CA SER A 96 -5.45 -11.10 8.24
C SER A 96 -4.82 -9.73 7.97
N ILE A 97 -4.06 -9.19 8.93
CA ILE A 97 -3.37 -7.90 8.76
C ILE A 97 -2.24 -8.03 7.72
N ALA A 98 -1.49 -9.15 7.76
CA ALA A 98 -0.39 -9.41 6.84
C ALA A 98 -0.81 -9.64 5.38
N LYS A 99 -2.12 -9.81 5.11
CA LYS A 99 -2.65 -9.97 3.75
C LYS A 99 -2.61 -8.66 2.96
N ASP A 100 -2.96 -7.56 3.63
CA ASP A 100 -3.13 -6.25 3.01
C ASP A 100 -1.99 -5.27 3.39
N HIS A 101 -1.30 -5.54 4.50
CA HIS A 101 -0.23 -4.69 5.04
C HIS A 101 1.07 -5.45 5.28
N LYS A 102 2.20 -4.74 5.24
CA LYS A 102 3.49 -5.27 5.69
C LYS A 102 3.62 -5.10 7.20
N VAL A 103 3.61 -6.23 7.92
CA VAL A 103 3.76 -6.25 9.38
C VAL A 103 5.24 -6.32 9.74
N GLU A 104 5.76 -5.29 10.42
CA GLU A 104 7.10 -5.32 11.02
C GLU A 104 7.00 -5.49 12.55
N TRP A 105 7.80 -6.40 13.11
CA TRP A 105 7.81 -6.68 14.54
C TRP A 105 8.93 -5.88 15.20
N VAL A 106 8.62 -5.22 16.31
CA VAL A 106 9.59 -4.41 17.05
C VAL A 106 9.60 -4.86 18.50
N SER A 107 10.73 -5.36 18.96
CA SER A 107 10.95 -5.65 20.37
C SER A 107 11.35 -4.40 21.14
N VAL A 108 10.75 -4.19 22.31
CA VAL A 108 11.06 -3.08 23.21
C VAL A 108 11.69 -3.63 24.49
N THR A 109 13.01 -3.51 24.59
CA THR A 109 13.81 -3.91 25.76
C THR A 109 14.68 -2.75 26.24
N GLY A 110 14.10 -1.54 26.30
CA GLY A 110 14.81 -0.27 26.54
C GLY A 110 15.19 0.51 25.26
N SER A 111 15.27 -0.18 24.13
CA SER A 111 15.36 0.42 22.78
C SER A 111 14.46 -0.36 21.82
N ALA A 112 14.08 0.24 20.69
CA ALA A 112 13.32 -0.43 19.64
C ALA A 112 14.28 -1.22 18.73
N ASN A 113 14.18 -2.55 18.76
CA ASN A 113 14.91 -3.44 17.86
C ASN A 113 13.93 -4.17 16.96
N VAL A 114 14.13 -4.06 15.66
CA VAL A 114 13.25 -4.65 14.66
C VAL A 114 13.62 -6.10 14.43
N VAL A 115 12.61 -6.94 14.38
CA VAL A 115 12.71 -8.37 14.24
C VAL A 115 11.91 -8.77 13.00
N LEU A 116 12.46 -9.66 12.17
CA LEU A 116 11.84 -10.06 10.92
C LEU A 116 10.65 -11.00 11.14
N LYS A 117 10.67 -11.76 12.24
CA LYS A 117 9.66 -12.77 12.57
C LYS A 117 9.26 -12.70 14.03
N LYS A 118 8.01 -13.04 14.33
CA LYS A 118 7.50 -13.10 15.72
C LYS A 118 8.26 -14.12 16.58
N GLU A 119 8.77 -15.19 15.97
CA GLU A 119 9.51 -16.27 16.66
C GLU A 119 10.93 -15.84 17.08
N GLU A 120 11.47 -14.80 16.46
CA GLU A 120 12.80 -14.26 16.76
C GLU A 120 12.77 -13.18 17.84
N LEU A 121 11.59 -12.92 18.44
CA LEU A 121 11.46 -11.96 19.52
C LEU A 121 12.30 -12.41 20.74
N PRO A 122 13.13 -11.52 21.31
CA PRO A 122 13.97 -11.87 22.44
C PRO A 122 13.13 -12.21 23.68
N PRO A 123 13.68 -12.99 24.62
CA PRO A 123 13.02 -13.26 25.89
C PRO A 123 12.77 -11.95 26.66
N ALA A 124 11.73 -11.93 27.49
CA ALA A 124 11.34 -10.76 28.27
C ALA A 124 12.30 -10.50 29.45
N THR A 125 13.51 -10.01 29.14
CA THR A 125 14.59 -9.74 30.11
C THR A 125 14.98 -8.26 30.15
N GLY A 126 14.25 -7.38 29.45
CA GLY A 126 14.56 -5.96 29.35
C GLY A 126 14.53 -5.25 30.71
N ASN A 127 15.58 -4.51 31.05
CA ASN A 127 15.70 -3.84 32.35
C ASN A 127 14.74 -2.66 32.54
N ARG A 128 14.16 -2.11 31.46
CA ARG A 128 13.25 -0.95 31.48
C ARG A 128 12.22 -1.00 30.34
N THR A 129 11.00 -0.59 30.63
CA THR A 129 9.97 -0.26 29.63
C THR A 129 10.17 1.20 29.20
N LEU A 130 10.73 1.42 28.01
CA LEU A 130 10.88 2.76 27.43
C LEU A 130 10.06 2.85 26.13
N LEU A 131 8.75 2.89 26.28
CA LEU A 131 7.81 2.97 25.15
C LEU A 131 7.93 4.30 24.40
N ALA A 132 8.10 5.42 25.09
CA ALA A 132 8.17 6.74 24.45
C ALA A 132 9.36 6.85 23.47
N SER A 133 10.54 6.36 23.87
CA SER A 133 11.71 6.32 23.00
C SER A 133 11.54 5.30 21.88
N ALA A 134 10.96 4.13 22.16
CA ALA A 134 10.68 3.12 21.16
C ALA A 134 9.73 3.64 20.07
N ILE A 135 8.63 4.30 20.45
CA ILE A 135 7.67 4.90 19.51
C ILE A 135 8.35 5.99 18.69
N SER A 136 9.09 6.89 19.34
CA SER A 136 9.82 7.96 18.62
C SER A 136 10.83 7.39 17.62
N GLN A 137 11.55 6.34 18.01
CA GLN A 137 12.52 5.66 17.15
C GLN A 137 11.82 4.93 15.98
N THR A 138 10.68 4.28 16.22
CA THR A 138 9.87 3.64 15.17
C THR A 138 9.30 4.67 14.20
N LEU A 139 8.77 5.80 14.69
CA LEU A 139 8.28 6.89 13.85
C LEU A 139 9.40 7.50 13.02
N GLN A 140 10.56 7.77 13.63
CA GLN A 140 11.72 8.32 12.94
C GLN A 140 12.25 7.37 11.85
N ARG A 141 12.18 6.06 12.08
CA ARG A 141 12.58 5.03 11.11
C ARG A 141 11.62 4.92 9.93
N ASN A 142 10.34 5.19 10.15
CA ASN A 142 9.32 5.17 9.10
C ASN A 142 9.14 6.51 8.37
N LEU A 143 9.97 7.51 8.65
CA LEU A 143 10.01 8.74 7.86
C LEU A 143 10.35 8.40 6.40
N GLY A 144 9.34 8.48 5.53
CA GLY A 144 9.44 8.13 4.10
C GLY A 144 8.77 6.81 3.70
N ARG A 145 8.07 6.13 4.62
CA ARG A 145 7.20 4.98 4.32
C ARG A 145 5.75 5.28 4.73
N PRO A 146 4.75 4.75 4.00
CA PRO A 146 3.35 4.87 4.40
C PRO A 146 3.08 3.98 5.63
N LEU A 147 3.04 4.60 6.81
CA LEU A 147 2.72 3.94 8.07
C LEU A 147 1.21 4.01 8.30
N SER A 148 0.54 2.87 8.27
CA SER A 148 -0.91 2.77 8.47
C SER A 148 -1.29 2.76 9.96
N ALA A 149 -0.55 1.97 10.75
CA ALA A 149 -0.83 1.82 12.17
C ALA A 149 0.41 1.42 12.98
N VAL A 150 0.38 1.78 14.27
CA VAL A 150 1.35 1.32 15.29
C VAL A 150 0.56 0.60 16.37
N ILE A 151 0.83 -0.69 16.56
CA ILE A 151 0.19 -1.53 17.56
C ILE A 151 1.16 -1.73 18.71
N VAL A 152 0.74 -1.41 19.93
CA VAL A 152 1.57 -1.53 21.14
C VAL A 152 1.01 -2.62 22.04
N ILE A 153 1.86 -3.58 22.39
CA ILE A 153 1.56 -4.66 23.33
C ILE A 153 2.46 -4.49 24.54
N SER A 154 1.89 -4.02 25.65
CA SER A 154 2.61 -3.78 26.91
C SER A 154 1.73 -4.12 28.11
N ASP A 155 2.40 -4.34 29.24
CA ASP A 155 1.81 -4.56 30.57
C ASP A 155 1.37 -3.25 31.26
N GLY A 156 1.59 -2.09 30.61
CA GLY A 156 1.02 -0.81 31.04
C GLY A 156 1.62 -0.18 32.30
N ARG A 157 2.86 -0.55 32.65
CA ARG A 157 3.61 0.08 33.76
C ARG A 157 4.46 1.26 33.31
#